data_AF-A0A7V5BE18-F1
#
_entry.id   AF-A0A7V5BE18-F1
#
_cell.length_a   1.000
_cell.length_b   1.000
_cell.length_c   1.000
_cell.angle_alpha   90.00
_cell.angle_beta   90.00
_cell.angle_gamma   90.00
#
_symmetry.space_group_name_H-M   'P 1'
#
loop_
_entity.id
_entity.type
_entity.pdbx_description
1 polymer ?
#
loop_
_entity_poly.entity_id
_entity_poly.type
_entity_poly.pdbx_seq_one_letter_code
_entity_poly.pdbx_strand_id
1 'polypeptide(L)'
;MKVLLPILFFGLFLSFFFSNCSKETFHTGDVTLNFSTDTLRFDTVFTQVGSATRSFKIYNPLNKSLKISKLYMELGNDSKYNINVDGLPGGLVENVEIGPKDSIYVFAEVTVDPDQPLSVSPFVLDENLIIETNGGTQKVVLEAWGQNANYIPSNANAGGAAVLSCDFQTETWDDTKPYVVYGILVIQDCTLNLPAGARIYVHGGVALSPDTVVYSDGIIYVGKNGGLNIEGEEGNPVIIQGDRLEEEFVDVPGQWAGIRYTSGSLSA
;
A
#
# COMPACT_ATOMS: atom_id res chain seq x y z
N MET A 1 -36.95 20.63 -55.47
CA MET A 1 -37.40 19.30 -54.99
C MET A 1 -36.31 18.21 -54.98
N LYS A 2 -35.27 18.27 -55.83
CA LYS A 2 -34.21 17.24 -55.89
C LYS A 2 -33.28 17.15 -54.66
N VAL A 3 -33.15 18.22 -53.86
CA VAL A 3 -32.23 18.27 -52.70
C VAL A 3 -32.94 17.97 -51.37
N LEU A 4 -34.28 18.07 -51.31
CA LEU A 4 -35.06 17.77 -50.11
C LEU A 4 -35.19 16.26 -49.85
N LEU A 5 -35.23 15.45 -50.90
CA LEU A 5 -35.35 13.99 -50.81
C LEU A 5 -34.13 13.32 -50.16
N PRO A 6 -32.86 13.67 -50.50
CA PRO A 6 -31.69 13.10 -49.83
C PRO A 6 -31.54 13.57 -48.38
N ILE A 7 -31.98 14.79 -48.04
CA ILE A 7 -31.96 15.29 -46.64
C ILE A 7 -32.95 14.49 -45.77
N LEU A 8 -34.13 14.17 -46.32
CA LEU A 8 -35.12 13.36 -45.63
C LEU A 8 -34.62 11.92 -45.39
N PHE A 9 -33.95 11.32 -46.38
CA PHE A 9 -33.33 10.00 -46.24
C PHE A 9 -32.15 9.99 -45.26
N PHE A 10 -31.34 11.05 -45.23
CA PHE A 10 -30.26 11.19 -44.26
C PHE A 10 -30.79 11.34 -42.84
N GLY A 11 -31.85 12.13 -42.64
CA GLY A 11 -32.53 12.25 -41.34
C GLY A 11 -33.13 10.92 -40.84
N LEU A 12 -33.76 10.15 -41.75
CA LEU A 12 -34.32 8.84 -41.43
C LEU A 12 -33.21 7.81 -41.11
N PHE A 13 -32.11 7.81 -41.86
CA PHE A 13 -30.95 6.97 -41.60
C PHE A 13 -30.30 7.32 -40.26
N LEU A 14 -30.19 8.61 -39.92
CA LEU A 14 -29.62 9.07 -38.64
C LEU A 14 -30.51 8.67 -37.45
N SER A 15 -31.84 8.66 -37.62
CA SER A 15 -32.77 8.21 -36.56
C SER A 15 -32.68 6.72 -36.22
N PHE A 16 -32.17 5.89 -37.14
CA PHE A 16 -31.94 4.46 -36.89
C PHE A 16 -30.72 4.17 -35.99
N PHE A 17 -29.79 5.13 -35.83
CA PHE A 17 -28.62 4.95 -34.96
C PHE A 17 -28.88 5.33 -33.49
N PHE A 18 -30.01 5.95 -33.17
CA PHE A 18 -30.33 6.39 -31.81
C PHE A 18 -31.27 5.44 -31.02
N SER A 19 -31.65 4.29 -31.58
CA SER A 19 -32.59 3.34 -30.96
C SER A 19 -31.90 2.16 -30.25
N ASN A 20 -30.77 2.40 -29.56
CA ASN A 20 -30.07 1.35 -28.81
C ASN A 20 -30.38 1.38 -27.31
N CYS A 21 -31.67 1.31 -26.95
CA CYS A 21 -32.10 1.11 -25.57
C CYS A 21 -32.23 -0.40 -25.29
N SER A 22 -31.11 -1.05 -24.96
CA SER A 22 -31.15 -2.42 -24.45
C SER A 22 -31.60 -2.40 -22.99
N LYS A 23 -32.68 -3.12 -22.67
CA LYS A 23 -33.01 -3.40 -21.27
C LYS A 23 -31.94 -4.31 -20.68
N GLU A 24 -31.21 -3.82 -19.70
CA GLU A 24 -30.36 -4.62 -18.84
C GLU A 24 -31.18 -5.73 -18.18
N THR A 25 -30.67 -6.97 -18.24
CA THR A 25 -31.30 -8.11 -17.59
C THR A 25 -30.33 -8.71 -16.58
N PHE A 26 -30.75 -8.73 -15.33
CA PHE A 26 -29.97 -9.30 -14.24
C PHE A 26 -30.22 -10.80 -14.11
N HIS A 27 -29.16 -11.54 -13.78
CA HIS A 27 -29.28 -12.93 -13.36
C HIS A 27 -29.87 -13.02 -11.94
N THR A 28 -30.85 -13.91 -11.76
CA THR A 28 -31.59 -14.08 -10.49
C THR A 28 -31.39 -15.43 -9.82
N GLY A 29 -30.58 -16.33 -10.39
CA GLY A 29 -30.28 -17.64 -9.83
C GLY A 29 -28.93 -17.70 -9.11
N ASP A 30 -28.57 -18.90 -8.68
CA ASP A 30 -27.28 -19.17 -8.05
C ASP A 30 -26.15 -19.00 -9.08
N VAL A 31 -25.11 -18.27 -8.66
CA VAL A 31 -23.93 -18.02 -9.48
C VAL A 31 -22.68 -18.23 -8.64
N THR A 32 -21.68 -18.85 -9.24
CA THR A 32 -20.33 -18.90 -8.69
C THR A 32 -19.46 -17.92 -9.48
N LEU A 33 -18.92 -16.93 -8.79
CA LEU A 33 -17.97 -15.95 -9.32
C LEU A 33 -16.59 -16.58 -9.46
N ASN A 34 -15.80 -16.07 -10.41
CA ASN A 34 -14.38 -16.40 -10.50
C ASN A 34 -13.56 -15.25 -9.92
N PHE A 35 -12.44 -15.57 -9.28
CA PHE A 35 -11.51 -14.58 -8.73
C PHE A 35 -10.15 -14.72 -9.40
N SER A 36 -9.39 -13.62 -9.53
CA SER A 36 -8.01 -13.69 -10.03
C SER A 36 -7.05 -14.32 -9.03
N THR A 37 -7.43 -14.35 -7.75
CA THR A 37 -6.67 -15.00 -6.67
C THR A 37 -7.64 -15.55 -5.62
N ASP A 38 -7.21 -16.58 -4.90
CA ASP A 38 -7.88 -17.09 -3.69
C ASP A 38 -7.37 -16.39 -2.42
N THR A 39 -6.11 -15.97 -2.42
CA THR A 39 -5.44 -15.25 -1.34
C THR A 39 -4.73 -14.00 -1.86
N LEU A 40 -5.06 -12.84 -1.30
CA LEU A 40 -4.35 -11.58 -1.54
C LEU A 40 -3.31 -11.39 -0.43
N ARG A 41 -2.03 -11.45 -0.80
CA ARG A 41 -0.92 -11.37 0.15
C ARG A 41 -0.28 -10.00 0.19
N PHE A 42 0.03 -9.56 1.40
CA PHE A 42 0.84 -8.39 1.71
C PHE A 42 2.12 -8.87 2.37
N ASP A 43 3.27 -8.42 1.86
CA ASP A 43 4.57 -8.70 2.46
C ASP A 43 4.72 -7.92 3.78
N THR A 44 5.92 -7.89 4.35
CA THR A 44 6.28 -7.23 5.60
C THR A 44 5.72 -5.80 5.66
N VAL A 45 4.69 -5.61 6.48
CA VAL A 45 4.04 -4.33 6.76
C VAL A 45 4.53 -3.83 8.10
N PHE A 46 5.30 -2.74 8.08
CA PHE A 46 5.67 -2.04 9.30
C PHE A 46 4.42 -1.42 9.93
N THR A 47 4.29 -1.55 11.25
CA THR A 47 3.24 -0.88 12.02
C THR A 47 3.17 0.61 11.67
N GLN A 48 1.99 1.23 11.71
CA GLN A 48 1.82 2.68 11.49
C GLN A 48 2.14 3.26 10.08
N VAL A 49 2.87 2.58 9.20
CA VAL A 49 3.21 3.06 7.84
C VAL A 49 2.17 2.62 6.79
N GLY A 50 1.52 1.48 7.02
CA GLY A 50 0.54 0.91 6.08
C GLY A 50 1.21 0.19 4.89
N SER A 51 0.50 -0.79 4.32
CA SER A 51 1.02 -1.58 3.20
C SER A 51 0.98 -0.82 1.87
N ALA A 52 1.59 -1.39 0.83
CA ALA A 52 1.22 -1.02 -0.52
C ALA A 52 -0.22 -1.45 -0.82
N THR A 53 -0.91 -0.74 -1.72
CA THR A 53 -2.22 -1.16 -2.21
C THR A 53 -2.07 -2.37 -3.11
N ARG A 54 -2.73 -3.47 -2.77
CA ARG A 54 -2.84 -4.67 -3.59
C ARG A 54 -4.22 -4.76 -4.23
N SER A 55 -4.35 -5.50 -5.31
CA SER A 55 -5.64 -5.68 -5.95
C SER A 55 -5.84 -7.07 -6.53
N PHE A 56 -7.11 -7.46 -6.63
CA PHE A 56 -7.53 -8.63 -7.38
C PHE A 56 -8.82 -8.30 -8.13
N LYS A 57 -9.23 -9.21 -9.01
CA LYS A 57 -10.45 -9.06 -9.81
C LYS A 57 -11.50 -10.10 -9.44
N ILE A 58 -12.75 -9.65 -9.45
CA ILE A 58 -13.94 -10.50 -9.40
C ILE A 58 -14.55 -10.53 -10.80
N TYR A 59 -14.73 -11.72 -11.36
CA TYR A 59 -15.24 -11.93 -12.71
C TYR A 59 -16.66 -12.47 -12.70
N ASN A 60 -17.49 -11.91 -13.58
CA ASN A 60 -18.79 -12.47 -13.94
C ASN A 60 -18.62 -13.48 -15.08
N PRO A 61 -18.79 -14.80 -14.83
CA PRO A 61 -18.66 -15.80 -15.89
C PRO A 61 -19.90 -15.88 -16.79
N LEU A 62 -20.99 -15.20 -16.48
CA LEU A 62 -22.25 -15.28 -17.21
C LEU A 62 -22.30 -14.30 -18.38
N ASN A 63 -23.23 -14.53 -19.31
CA ASN A 63 -23.56 -13.62 -20.40
C ASN A 63 -24.70 -12.64 -20.04
N LYS A 64 -24.97 -12.47 -18.75
CA LYS A 64 -25.96 -11.53 -18.19
C LYS A 64 -25.32 -10.75 -17.06
N SER A 65 -25.81 -9.54 -16.80
CA SER A 65 -25.38 -8.74 -15.65
C SER A 65 -25.70 -9.51 -14.36
N LEU A 66 -24.83 -9.43 -13.37
CA LEU A 66 -25.06 -9.97 -12.04
C LEU A 66 -24.90 -8.89 -10.99
N LYS A 67 -25.50 -9.14 -9.82
CA LYS A 67 -25.38 -8.26 -8.67
C LYS A 67 -24.77 -9.04 -7.51
N ILE A 68 -23.70 -8.49 -6.95
CA ILE A 68 -23.19 -8.84 -5.64
C ILE A 68 -24.06 -8.10 -4.62
N SER A 69 -24.71 -8.87 -3.75
CA SER A 69 -25.59 -8.34 -2.71
C SER A 69 -24.77 -7.57 -1.68
N LYS A 70 -23.70 -8.20 -1.17
CA LYS A 70 -22.79 -7.62 -0.18
C LYS A 70 -21.36 -8.09 -0.41
N LEU A 71 -20.42 -7.20 -0.15
CA LEU A 71 -19.01 -7.48 -0.05
C LEU A 71 -18.50 -6.81 1.22
N TYR A 72 -17.98 -7.60 2.16
CA TYR A 72 -17.56 -7.06 3.47
C TYR A 72 -16.42 -7.84 4.11
N MET A 73 -15.68 -7.14 4.96
CA MET A 73 -14.66 -7.72 5.83
C MET A 73 -15.34 -8.52 6.95
N GLU A 74 -14.93 -9.78 7.16
CA GLU A 74 -15.54 -10.70 8.13
C GLU A 74 -15.54 -10.15 9.57
N LEU A 75 -14.50 -9.40 9.95
CA LEU A 75 -14.37 -8.75 11.26
C LEU A 75 -15.05 -7.38 11.31
N GLY A 76 -15.59 -6.88 10.20
CA GLY A 76 -16.30 -5.60 10.13
C GLY A 76 -15.43 -4.43 10.59
N ASN A 77 -15.84 -3.74 11.66
CA ASN A 77 -15.13 -2.56 12.19
C ASN A 77 -13.78 -2.90 12.84
N ASP A 78 -13.56 -4.17 13.21
CA ASP A 78 -12.30 -4.61 13.82
C ASP A 78 -11.24 -4.97 12.76
N SER A 79 -11.64 -5.04 11.48
CA SER A 79 -10.76 -5.26 10.33
C SER A 79 -9.59 -4.27 10.31
N LYS A 80 -8.41 -4.77 9.97
CA LYS A 80 -7.22 -3.95 9.71
C LYS A 80 -7.05 -3.63 8.23
N TYR A 81 -7.89 -4.22 7.39
CA TYR A 81 -7.92 -4.01 5.95
C TYR A 81 -8.89 -2.88 5.59
N ASN A 82 -8.41 -1.94 4.80
CA ASN A 82 -9.25 -0.99 4.07
C ASN A 82 -9.40 -1.48 2.64
N ILE A 83 -10.62 -1.47 2.13
CA ILE A 83 -10.91 -1.94 0.76
C ILE A 83 -11.62 -0.86 -0.06
N ASN A 84 -11.45 -0.96 -1.36
CA ASN A 84 -12.20 -0.21 -2.36
C ASN A 84 -12.64 -1.17 -3.48
N VAL A 85 -13.94 -1.22 -3.73
CA VAL A 85 -14.55 -2.09 -4.75
C VAL A 85 -15.02 -1.24 -5.91
N ASP A 86 -14.29 -1.30 -7.02
CA ASP A 86 -14.63 -0.58 -8.26
C ASP A 86 -14.93 0.92 -8.06
N GLY A 87 -14.18 1.57 -7.18
CA GLY A 87 -14.35 2.99 -6.83
C GLY A 87 -15.21 3.23 -5.58
N LEU A 88 -15.84 2.20 -5.01
CA LEU A 88 -16.63 2.30 -3.77
C LEU A 88 -15.75 1.95 -2.55
N PRO A 89 -15.37 2.93 -1.70
CA PRO A 89 -14.55 2.67 -0.52
C PRO A 89 -15.40 2.13 0.65
N GLY A 90 -14.77 1.32 1.50
CA GLY A 90 -15.30 0.94 2.82
C GLY A 90 -15.37 -0.57 3.05
N GLY A 91 -15.31 -0.98 4.33
CA GLY A 91 -15.33 -2.40 4.74
C GLY A 91 -16.65 -3.13 4.52
N LEU A 92 -17.69 -2.45 4.04
CA LEU A 92 -18.95 -3.01 3.57
C LEU A 92 -19.39 -2.24 2.31
N VAL A 93 -19.56 -2.96 1.21
CA VAL A 93 -20.10 -2.46 -0.05
C VAL A 93 -21.29 -3.31 -0.43
N GLU A 94 -22.40 -2.68 -0.80
CA GLU A 94 -23.64 -3.36 -1.16
C GLU A 94 -24.00 -3.08 -2.62
N ASN A 95 -24.76 -4.02 -3.23
CA ASN A 95 -25.39 -3.81 -4.53
C ASN A 95 -24.40 -3.53 -5.68
N VAL A 96 -23.24 -4.18 -5.70
CA VAL A 96 -22.24 -4.00 -6.77
C VAL A 96 -22.67 -4.78 -8.01
N GLU A 97 -22.71 -4.12 -9.15
CA GLU A 97 -23.15 -4.70 -10.42
C GLU A 97 -21.92 -5.05 -11.27
N ILE A 98 -21.94 -6.23 -11.90
CA ILE A 98 -20.90 -6.66 -12.83
C ILE A 98 -21.56 -7.01 -14.16
N GLY A 99 -21.10 -6.35 -15.23
CA GLY A 99 -21.60 -6.56 -16.59
C GLY A 99 -21.36 -7.99 -17.11
N PRO A 100 -22.04 -8.38 -18.20
CA PRO A 100 -21.84 -9.69 -18.84
C PRO A 100 -20.39 -9.94 -19.23
N LYS A 101 -19.81 -11.08 -18.82
CA LYS A 101 -18.42 -11.46 -19.13
C LYS A 101 -17.38 -10.43 -18.72
N ASP A 102 -17.71 -9.60 -17.73
CA ASP A 102 -16.87 -8.50 -17.27
C ASP A 102 -16.25 -8.80 -15.90
N SER A 103 -15.45 -7.86 -15.40
CA SER A 103 -14.78 -7.93 -14.11
C SER A 103 -14.74 -6.58 -13.42
N ILE A 104 -14.73 -6.60 -12.09
CA ILE A 104 -14.49 -5.43 -11.25
C ILE A 104 -13.17 -5.58 -10.49
N TYR A 105 -12.57 -4.46 -10.11
CA TYR A 105 -11.41 -4.46 -9.22
C TYR A 105 -11.81 -4.39 -7.76
N VAL A 106 -11.06 -5.10 -6.91
CA VAL A 106 -11.03 -4.88 -5.47
C VAL A 106 -9.61 -4.49 -5.11
N PHE A 107 -9.45 -3.27 -4.62
CA PHE A 107 -8.21 -2.76 -4.04
C PHE A 107 -8.27 -2.95 -2.53
N ALA A 108 -7.14 -3.32 -1.93
CA ALA A 108 -7.03 -3.49 -0.49
C ALA A 108 -5.67 -2.99 -0.01
N GLU A 109 -5.66 -2.42 1.18
CA GLU A 109 -4.47 -2.02 1.94
C GLU A 109 -4.68 -2.43 3.40
N VAL A 110 -3.59 -2.61 4.15
CA VAL A 110 -3.64 -2.96 5.56
C VAL A 110 -2.83 -1.96 6.38
N THR A 111 -3.40 -1.53 7.50
CA THR A 111 -2.70 -0.68 8.46
C THR A 111 -2.67 -1.37 9.80
N VAL A 112 -1.45 -1.63 10.28
CA VAL A 112 -1.22 -2.39 11.49
C VAL A 112 -1.01 -1.47 12.68
N ASP A 113 -1.81 -1.66 13.72
CA ASP A 113 -1.74 -0.89 14.97
C ASP A 113 -0.48 -1.28 15.78
N PRO A 114 0.34 -0.32 16.23
CA PRO A 114 1.55 -0.54 17.03
C PRO A 114 1.29 -1.13 18.43
N ASP A 115 0.08 -0.98 18.97
CA ASP A 115 -0.22 -1.22 20.39
C ASP A 115 -0.80 -2.63 20.66
N GLN A 116 -0.81 -3.53 19.67
CA GLN A 116 -1.15 -4.93 19.90
C GLN A 116 -0.06 -5.63 20.74
N PRO A 117 -0.43 -6.45 21.74
CA PRO A 117 0.49 -6.95 22.76
C PRO A 117 1.72 -7.67 22.20
N LEU A 118 2.87 -7.13 22.61
CA LEU A 118 4.26 -7.30 22.16
C LEU A 118 4.89 -8.70 22.33
N SER A 119 4.21 -9.79 21.96
CA SER A 119 4.79 -11.15 22.02
C SER A 119 4.86 -11.91 20.70
N VAL A 120 4.36 -11.32 19.62
CA VAL A 120 4.36 -11.91 18.27
C VAL A 120 4.76 -10.85 17.26
N SER A 121 6.06 -10.59 17.09
CA SER A 121 6.59 -9.80 15.96
C SER A 121 7.74 -10.62 15.36
N PRO A 122 7.68 -11.01 14.06
CA PRO A 122 6.59 -10.76 13.12
C PRO A 122 5.29 -11.51 13.49
N PHE A 123 4.15 -11.00 13.03
CA PHE A 123 2.83 -11.64 13.18
C PHE A 123 2.12 -11.73 11.83
N VAL A 124 1.18 -12.66 11.74
CA VAL A 124 0.35 -12.83 10.55
C VAL A 124 -1.05 -12.32 10.88
N LEU A 125 -1.57 -11.43 10.03
CA LEU A 125 -2.96 -10.99 10.03
C LEU A 125 -3.66 -11.68 8.86
N ASP A 126 -4.60 -12.57 9.14
CA ASP A 126 -5.45 -13.17 8.13
C ASP A 126 -6.92 -12.82 8.36
N GLU A 127 -7.62 -12.50 7.28
CA GLU A 127 -9.05 -12.20 7.33
C GLU A 127 -9.74 -12.62 6.03
N ASN A 128 -10.99 -13.07 6.10
CA ASN A 128 -11.78 -13.33 4.92
C ASN A 128 -12.52 -12.06 4.47
N LEU A 129 -12.40 -11.73 3.19
CA LEU A 129 -13.35 -10.88 2.50
C LEU A 129 -14.51 -11.73 2.01
N ILE A 130 -15.72 -11.46 2.51
CA ILE A 130 -16.93 -12.21 2.22
C ILE A 130 -17.66 -11.56 1.05
N ILE A 131 -18.04 -12.36 0.05
CA ILE A 131 -18.78 -11.95 -1.14
C ILE A 131 -20.09 -12.74 -1.19
N GLU A 132 -21.21 -12.03 -1.03
CA GLU A 132 -22.55 -12.59 -1.08
C GLU A 132 -23.23 -12.25 -2.41
N THR A 133 -23.77 -13.28 -3.05
CA THR A 133 -24.63 -13.17 -4.23
C THR A 133 -26.01 -13.75 -3.91
N ASN A 134 -26.97 -13.63 -4.82
CA ASN A 134 -28.35 -14.13 -4.62
C ASN A 134 -28.46 -15.63 -4.30
N GLY A 135 -27.43 -16.43 -4.55
CA GLY A 135 -27.47 -17.88 -4.38
C GLY A 135 -26.26 -18.50 -3.71
N GLY A 136 -25.34 -17.71 -3.18
CA GLY A 136 -24.16 -18.25 -2.53
C GLY A 136 -23.23 -17.21 -1.92
N THR A 137 -22.43 -17.68 -0.97
CA THR A 137 -21.36 -16.94 -0.32
C THR A 137 -20.03 -17.51 -0.75
N GLN A 138 -19.13 -16.65 -1.21
CA GLN A 138 -17.75 -16.97 -1.52
C GLN A 138 -16.82 -16.09 -0.69
N LYS A 139 -15.54 -16.44 -0.65
CA LYS A 139 -14.55 -15.67 0.09
C LYS A 139 -13.22 -15.59 -0.65
N VAL A 140 -12.49 -14.52 -0.38
CA VAL A 140 -11.08 -14.34 -0.72
C VAL A 140 -10.34 -14.05 0.57
N VAL A 141 -9.20 -14.70 0.80
CA VAL A 141 -8.39 -14.50 2.00
C VAL A 141 -7.47 -13.31 1.80
N LEU A 142 -7.38 -12.42 2.79
CA LEU A 142 -6.38 -11.36 2.85
C LEU A 142 -5.38 -11.75 3.94
N GLU A 143 -4.10 -11.79 3.60
CA GLU A 143 -3.03 -12.25 4.49
C GLU A 143 -1.87 -11.23 4.48
N ALA A 144 -1.49 -10.73 5.65
CA ALA A 144 -0.42 -9.75 5.81
C ALA A 144 0.59 -10.15 6.89
N TRP A 145 1.86 -9.87 6.64
CA TRP A 145 2.95 -10.10 7.60
C TRP A 145 3.27 -8.79 8.33
N GLY A 146 2.79 -8.61 9.55
CA GLY A 146 3.08 -7.43 10.36
C GLY A 146 4.44 -7.53 11.06
N GLN A 147 5.21 -6.44 11.06
CA GLN A 147 6.46 -6.32 11.84
C GLN A 147 6.48 -5.01 12.62
N ASN A 148 6.73 -5.08 13.93
CA ASN A 148 6.93 -3.88 14.73
C ASN A 148 8.33 -3.30 14.55
N ALA A 149 8.48 -1.99 14.64
CA ALA A 149 9.74 -1.29 14.41
C ALA A 149 9.93 -0.10 15.37
N ASN A 150 11.17 0.39 15.45
CA ASN A 150 11.53 1.62 16.12
C ASN A 150 11.45 2.78 15.11
N TYR A 151 10.44 3.65 15.22
CA TYR A 151 10.22 4.76 14.28
C TYR A 151 11.01 6.02 14.63
N ILE A 152 11.63 6.62 13.62
CA ILE A 152 12.46 7.83 13.75
C ILE A 152 12.08 8.84 12.65
N PRO A 153 11.58 10.04 12.97
CA PRO A 153 11.12 10.48 14.28
C PRO A 153 9.93 9.65 14.75
N SER A 154 9.64 9.64 16.07
CA SER A 154 8.36 9.13 16.55
C SER A 154 7.21 9.90 15.88
N ASN A 155 6.13 9.20 15.55
CA ASN A 155 5.05 9.58 14.60
C ASN A 155 4.38 10.95 14.78
N ALA A 156 4.74 11.71 15.82
CA ALA A 156 4.38 13.12 15.96
C ALA A 156 4.95 14.02 14.84
N ASN A 157 5.90 13.54 14.02
CA ASN A 157 6.54 14.32 12.94
C ASN A 157 6.59 13.59 11.58
N ALA A 158 5.53 12.88 11.19
CA ALA A 158 5.46 12.24 9.87
C ALA A 158 5.71 13.28 8.74
N GLY A 159 6.88 13.19 8.10
CA GLY A 159 7.34 14.10 7.03
C GLY A 159 8.30 15.23 7.46
N GLY A 160 8.80 15.22 8.70
CA GLY A 160 9.81 16.16 9.19
C GLY A 160 11.23 15.59 9.20
N ALA A 161 12.22 16.47 9.39
CA ALA A 161 13.59 16.04 9.67
C ALA A 161 13.78 15.75 11.16
N ALA A 162 14.18 14.54 11.50
CA ALA A 162 14.65 14.16 12.83
C ALA A 162 16.14 14.47 12.97
N VAL A 163 16.55 15.06 14.09
CA VAL A 163 17.96 15.24 14.42
C VAL A 163 18.33 14.25 15.52
N LEU A 164 19.20 13.30 15.19
CA LEU A 164 19.87 12.45 16.18
C LEU A 164 21.12 13.20 16.67
N SER A 165 21.01 13.75 17.88
CA SER A 165 22.13 14.28 18.66
C SER A 165 22.25 13.48 19.94
N CYS A 166 23.47 13.07 20.29
CA CYS A 166 23.77 12.32 21.50
C CYS A 166 24.93 12.97 22.26
N ASP A 167 24.99 14.31 22.26
CA ASP A 167 25.97 15.11 23.02
C ASP A 167 27.43 14.67 22.78
N PHE A 168 27.78 14.52 21.50
CA PHE A 168 29.09 14.05 21.03
C PHE A 168 29.45 12.62 21.48
N GLN A 169 28.49 11.83 21.94
CA GLN A 169 28.67 10.44 22.32
C GLN A 169 28.39 9.48 21.15
N THR A 170 28.23 8.21 21.48
CA THR A 170 27.79 7.15 20.56
C THR A 170 26.40 6.67 20.95
N GLU A 171 25.47 6.71 20.01
CA GLU A 171 24.18 6.03 20.11
C GLU A 171 24.29 4.69 19.37
N THR A 172 23.83 3.60 19.98
CA THR A 172 23.86 2.28 19.34
C THR A 172 22.44 1.80 19.05
N TRP A 173 22.21 1.36 17.82
CA TRP A 173 20.94 0.76 17.41
C TRP A 173 21.03 -0.77 17.48
N ASP A 174 20.87 -1.32 18.68
CA ASP A 174 21.02 -2.76 19.00
C ASP A 174 19.70 -3.48 19.31
N ASP A 175 18.55 -2.84 19.08
CA ASP A 175 17.25 -3.50 19.28
C ASP A 175 17.05 -4.64 18.27
N THR A 176 16.45 -5.71 18.75
CA THR A 176 15.95 -6.82 17.92
C THR A 176 14.92 -6.39 16.88
N LYS A 177 14.15 -5.33 17.16
CA LYS A 177 13.24 -4.71 16.21
C LYS A 177 14.03 -3.87 15.22
N PRO A 178 13.64 -3.89 13.93
CA PRO A 178 14.23 -2.98 12.96
C PRO A 178 13.94 -1.52 13.31
N TYR A 179 14.73 -0.62 12.74
CA TYR A 179 14.53 0.82 12.81
C TYR A 179 13.92 1.30 11.50
N VAL A 180 12.88 2.11 11.56
CA VAL A 180 12.25 2.74 10.39
C VAL A 180 12.45 4.25 10.48
N VAL A 181 13.28 4.78 9.58
CA VAL A 181 13.45 6.22 9.39
C VAL A 181 12.32 6.71 8.50
N TYR A 182 11.44 7.53 9.03
CA TYR A 182 10.35 8.14 8.29
C TYR A 182 10.74 9.55 7.82
N GLY A 183 11.13 9.65 6.55
CA GLY A 183 11.57 10.89 5.93
C GLY A 183 13.05 11.18 6.12
N ILE A 184 13.40 12.29 6.78
CA ILE A 184 14.80 12.74 6.91
C ILE A 184 15.35 12.45 8.31
N LEU A 185 16.50 11.78 8.39
CA LEU A 185 17.32 11.68 9.60
C LEU A 185 18.59 12.50 9.44
N VAL A 186 18.94 13.30 10.43
CA VAL A 186 20.19 14.07 10.50
C VAL A 186 20.97 13.61 11.72
N ILE A 187 22.09 12.94 11.51
CA ILE A 187 23.03 12.52 12.56
C ILE A 187 24.01 13.67 12.78
N GLN A 188 23.92 14.39 13.88
CA GLN A 188 24.75 15.57 14.16
C GLN A 188 25.23 15.53 15.61
N ASP A 189 26.49 15.93 15.86
CA ASP A 189 27.06 15.94 17.21
C ASP A 189 26.84 14.57 17.90
N CYS A 190 26.99 13.48 17.14
CA CYS A 190 26.67 12.12 17.56
C CYS A 190 27.32 11.11 16.62
N THR A 191 27.80 9.98 17.14
CA THR A 191 28.16 8.81 16.33
C THR A 191 27.07 7.76 16.43
N LEU A 192 26.42 7.41 15.31
CA LEU A 192 25.48 6.29 15.26
C LEU A 192 26.25 5.00 14.99
N ASN A 193 26.19 4.04 15.91
CA ASN A 193 26.73 2.70 15.75
C ASN A 193 25.64 1.71 15.33
N LEU A 194 25.87 1.02 14.22
CA LEU A 194 25.01 -0.05 13.70
C LEU A 194 25.74 -1.39 13.87
N PRO A 195 25.39 -2.20 14.89
CA PRO A 195 26.00 -3.51 15.13
C PRO A 195 25.60 -4.54 14.06
N ALA A 196 26.38 -5.61 13.93
CA ALA A 196 26.10 -6.71 13.02
C ALA A 196 24.64 -7.23 13.14
N GLY A 197 23.96 -7.34 12.00
CA GLY A 197 22.56 -7.78 11.93
C GLY A 197 21.51 -6.67 12.11
N ALA A 198 21.91 -5.43 12.39
CA ALA A 198 20.98 -4.31 12.45
C ALA A 198 20.25 -4.11 11.11
N ARG A 199 18.94 -3.81 11.20
CA ARG A 199 18.07 -3.58 10.03
C ARG A 199 17.45 -2.19 10.09
N ILE A 200 17.80 -1.36 9.12
CA ILE A 200 17.35 0.02 8.99
C ILE A 200 16.56 0.11 7.68
N TYR A 201 15.30 0.51 7.80
CA TYR A 201 14.42 0.79 6.67
C TYR A 201 14.17 2.28 6.59
N VAL A 202 14.11 2.83 5.39
CA VAL A 202 13.90 4.24 5.16
C VAL A 202 12.62 4.41 4.34
N HIS A 203 11.60 5.00 4.96
CA HIS A 203 10.42 5.46 4.25
C HIS A 203 10.75 6.76 3.53
N GLY A 204 10.62 6.75 2.22
CA GLY A 204 10.93 7.88 1.35
C GLY A 204 9.93 8.01 0.21
N GLY A 205 10.37 8.72 -0.83
CA GLY A 205 9.55 9.00 -2.01
C GLY A 205 9.61 10.47 -2.39
N VAL A 206 8.57 10.93 -3.06
CA VAL A 206 8.43 12.34 -3.43
C VAL A 206 7.56 13.03 -2.40
N ALA A 207 8.15 13.96 -1.66
CA ALA A 207 7.44 14.76 -0.68
C ALA A 207 7.20 16.18 -1.22
N LEU A 208 6.13 16.80 -0.70
CA LEU A 208 5.78 18.19 -0.93
C LEU A 208 5.97 18.94 0.38
N SER A 209 6.79 19.98 0.36
CA SER A 209 6.90 20.88 1.50
C SER A 209 5.64 21.77 1.63
N PRO A 210 5.41 22.39 2.80
CA PRO A 210 4.29 23.32 2.99
C PRO A 210 4.26 24.49 1.98
N ASP A 211 5.42 24.87 1.45
CA ASP A 211 5.62 25.88 0.40
C ASP A 211 5.65 25.29 -1.02
N THR A 212 5.13 24.08 -1.21
CA THR A 212 4.96 23.38 -2.51
C THR A 212 6.25 23.02 -3.24
N VAL A 213 7.37 22.95 -2.54
CA VAL A 213 8.63 22.45 -3.09
C VAL A 213 8.57 20.93 -3.12
N VAL A 214 8.77 20.38 -4.32
CA VAL A 214 8.93 18.94 -4.54
C VAL A 214 10.36 18.56 -4.16
N TYR A 215 10.52 17.61 -3.25
CA TYR A 215 11.84 17.08 -2.90
C TYR A 215 11.81 15.55 -2.75
N SER A 216 12.98 14.93 -2.89
CA SER A 216 13.16 13.51 -2.59
C SER A 216 13.33 13.33 -1.09
N ASP A 217 12.40 12.61 -0.49
CA ASP A 217 12.40 12.25 0.92
C ASP A 217 13.12 10.90 1.15
N GLY A 218 13.25 10.50 2.40
CA GLY A 218 13.95 9.26 2.77
C GLY A 218 15.47 9.45 2.67
N ILE A 219 16.03 10.35 3.46
CA ILE A 219 17.46 10.66 3.44
C ILE A 219 18.05 10.55 4.84
N ILE A 220 19.20 9.87 4.95
CA ILE A 220 20.04 9.92 6.16
C ILE A 220 21.21 10.87 5.89
N TYR A 221 21.19 12.04 6.51
CA TYR A 221 22.30 12.98 6.53
C TYR A 221 23.25 12.67 7.67
N VAL A 222 24.52 12.47 7.37
CA VAL A 222 25.60 12.58 8.34
C VAL A 222 26.03 14.05 8.35
N GLY A 223 25.70 14.73 9.43
CA GLY A 223 25.89 16.16 9.65
C GLY A 223 27.28 16.51 10.19
N LYS A 224 27.43 17.75 10.64
CA LYS A 224 28.63 18.22 11.34
C LYS A 224 28.83 17.45 12.65
N ASN A 225 30.06 17.00 12.90
CA ASN A 225 30.41 16.14 14.04
C ASN A 225 29.56 14.86 14.15
N GLY A 226 28.84 14.51 13.07
CA GLY A 226 28.07 13.28 12.97
C GLY A 226 28.96 12.16 12.47
N GLY A 227 28.85 10.97 13.05
CA GLY A 227 29.51 9.74 12.59
C GLY A 227 28.50 8.64 12.31
N LEU A 228 28.80 7.76 11.37
CA LEU A 228 28.02 6.55 11.10
C LEU A 228 28.98 5.36 11.05
N ASN A 229 28.99 4.55 12.11
CA ASN A 229 29.78 3.32 12.20
C ASN A 229 28.89 2.12 11.83
N ILE A 230 29.36 1.28 10.91
CA ILE A 230 28.62 0.12 10.39
C ILE A 230 29.47 -1.13 10.62
N GLU A 231 29.08 -1.94 11.59
CA GLU A 231 29.84 -3.09 12.09
C GLU A 231 29.28 -4.42 11.55
N GLY A 232 28.84 -4.44 10.29
CA GLY A 232 28.33 -5.65 9.65
C GLY A 232 29.40 -6.74 9.49
N GLU A 233 28.99 -8.01 9.64
CA GLU A 233 29.88 -9.17 9.50
C GLU A 233 29.45 -10.08 8.32
N GLU A 234 30.37 -10.92 7.86
CA GLU A 234 30.04 -11.96 6.87
C GLU A 234 28.96 -12.89 7.43
N GLY A 235 27.83 -13.00 6.72
CA GLY A 235 26.68 -13.78 7.18
C GLY A 235 25.77 -13.06 8.19
N ASN A 236 26.17 -11.90 8.71
CA ASN A 236 25.33 -11.05 9.57
C ASN A 236 25.50 -9.55 9.22
N PRO A 237 25.16 -9.14 7.98
CA PRO A 237 25.37 -7.78 7.52
C PRO A 237 24.42 -6.80 8.22
N VAL A 238 24.83 -5.55 8.31
CA VAL A 238 23.89 -4.44 8.53
C VAL A 238 23.16 -4.18 7.21
N ILE A 239 21.83 -4.08 7.27
CA ILE A 239 20.99 -3.82 6.10
C ILE A 239 20.39 -2.41 6.23
N ILE A 240 20.61 -1.58 5.21
CA ILE A 240 19.99 -0.25 5.08
C ILE A 240 19.31 -0.19 3.71
N GLN A 241 17.98 -0.11 3.66
CA GLN A 241 17.20 -0.11 2.42
C GLN A 241 15.87 0.64 2.56
N GLY A 242 15.07 0.70 1.49
CA GLY A 242 13.70 1.24 1.56
C GLY A 242 12.78 0.34 2.39
N ASP A 243 11.67 0.89 2.89
CA ASP A 243 10.68 0.15 3.68
C ASP A 243 9.66 -0.64 2.84
N ARG A 244 9.64 -0.44 1.51
CA ARG A 244 8.91 -1.25 0.53
C ARG A 244 9.71 -2.50 0.18
N LEU A 245 9.45 -3.60 0.89
CA LEU A 245 10.16 -4.87 0.75
C LEU A 245 9.58 -5.79 -0.32
N GLU A 246 8.47 -5.40 -0.93
CA GLU A 246 7.80 -6.22 -1.91
C GLU A 246 8.64 -6.36 -3.20
N GLU A 247 8.62 -7.54 -3.82
CA GLU A 247 9.43 -7.88 -5.01
C GLU A 247 9.32 -6.84 -6.14
N GLU A 248 8.13 -6.29 -6.35
CA GLU A 248 7.86 -5.28 -7.38
C GLU A 248 8.52 -3.92 -7.12
N PHE A 249 8.96 -3.63 -5.90
CA PHE A 249 9.62 -2.38 -5.52
C PHE A 249 11.14 -2.47 -5.45
N VAL A 250 11.73 -3.67 -5.53
CA VAL A 250 13.18 -3.89 -5.38
C VAL A 250 14.00 -3.03 -6.35
N ASP A 251 13.57 -2.95 -7.61
CA ASP A 251 14.27 -2.21 -8.67
C ASP A 251 13.60 -0.87 -9.03
N VAL A 252 12.65 -0.40 -8.22
CA VAL A 252 11.96 0.87 -8.48
C VAL A 252 12.82 2.02 -7.98
N PRO A 253 13.27 2.95 -8.85
CA PRO A 253 14.06 4.09 -8.41
C PRO A 253 13.22 5.07 -7.57
N GLY A 254 13.87 5.75 -6.63
CA GLY A 254 13.25 6.83 -5.85
C GLY A 254 12.44 6.39 -4.64
N GLN A 255 12.53 5.12 -4.22
CA GLN A 255 11.94 4.64 -2.96
C GLN A 255 12.51 5.37 -1.73
N TRP A 256 13.80 5.71 -1.77
CA TRP A 256 14.48 6.60 -0.83
C TRP A 256 15.71 7.22 -1.50
N ALA A 257 16.27 8.28 -0.92
CA ALA A 257 17.30 9.12 -1.54
C ALA A 257 18.73 8.94 -0.96
N GLY A 258 18.94 7.87 -0.18
CA GLY A 258 20.25 7.38 0.22
C GLY A 258 20.84 8.02 1.48
N ILE A 259 22.11 7.70 1.73
CA ILE A 259 22.90 8.27 2.83
C ILE A 259 23.80 9.38 2.25
N ARG A 260 23.85 10.54 2.90
CA ARG A 260 24.61 11.71 2.45
C ARG A 260 25.50 12.25 3.55
N TYR A 261 26.80 12.29 3.28
CA TYR A 261 27.78 12.95 4.15
C TYR A 261 27.88 14.43 3.80
N THR A 262 27.93 15.28 4.82
CA THR A 262 28.06 16.73 4.65
C THR A 262 29.42 17.22 5.17
N SER A 263 29.73 18.50 4.98
CA SER A 263 30.99 19.06 5.47
C SER A 263 31.07 18.97 7.00
N GLY A 264 32.15 18.38 7.52
CA GLY A 264 32.38 18.23 8.96
C GLY A 264 31.84 16.94 9.55
N SER A 265 31.35 16.00 8.73
CA SER A 265 31.09 14.62 9.18
C SER A 265 32.37 13.91 9.60
N LEU A 266 32.26 13.07 10.62
CA LEU A 266 33.30 12.17 11.06
C LEU A 266 33.33 10.97 10.10
N SER A 267 34.52 10.62 9.62
CA SER A 267 34.75 9.34 8.97
C SER A 267 34.81 8.27 10.05
N ALA A 268 33.99 7.23 9.96
CA ALA A 268 34.21 5.99 10.72
C ALA A 268 35.34 5.19 10.06
#